data_AF-A0A960PME3-F1
#
_entry.id   AF-A0A960PME3-F1
#
_cell.length_a   1.000
_cell.length_b   1.000
_cell.length_c   1.000
_cell.angle_alpha   90.00
_cell.angle_beta   90.00
_cell.angle_gamma   90.00
#
_symmetry.space_group_name_H-M   'P 1'
#
loop_
_entity.id
_entity.type
_entity.pdbx_description
1 polymer ?
#
loop_
_entity_poly.entity_id
_entity_poly.type
_entity_poly.pdbx_seq_one_letter_code
_entity_poly.pdbx_strand_id
1 'polypeptide(L)'
;AYRGAGRPEATFVVERLMDLAADATGLEPTEIRRRNFVAADAFPYATQVALEYDSGNYEPNLDKALELSGYAALREEQKRRREAGSDKLLGIGVSCFIEACGLAPSQVVGALGAQAGLWESAKIRVHPTGTVT
;
A
#
# COMPACT_ATOMS: atom_id res chain seq x y z
N ALA A 1 -18.39 -8.72 2.19
CA ALA A 1 -17.22 -7.82 2.24
C ALA A 1 -17.12 -7.03 0.94
N TYR A 2 -16.66 -5.78 0.98
CA TYR A 2 -16.27 -5.01 -0.21
C TYR A 2 -14.74 -4.89 -0.22
N ARG A 3 -14.11 -5.31 -1.33
CA ARG A 3 -12.66 -5.33 -1.62
C ARG A 3 -11.72 -5.13 -0.42
N GLY A 4 -11.21 -6.22 0.15
CA GLY A 4 -10.09 -6.17 1.11
C GLY A 4 -10.42 -6.53 2.55
N ALA A 5 -11.69 -6.77 2.92
CA ALA A 5 -12.07 -7.35 4.22
C ALA A 5 -11.38 -6.69 5.45
N GLY A 6 -11.56 -5.38 5.65
CA GLY A 6 -10.94 -4.62 6.75
C GLY A 6 -9.59 -3.96 6.40
N ARG A 7 -8.97 -4.36 5.28
CA ARG A 7 -7.69 -3.82 4.84
C ARG A 7 -7.77 -2.36 4.36
N PRO A 8 -8.82 -1.91 3.64
CA PRO A 8 -9.00 -0.49 3.33
C PRO A 8 -9.05 0.39 4.58
N GLU A 9 -9.68 -0.09 5.65
CA GLU A 9 -9.79 0.60 6.93
C GLU A 9 -8.42 0.70 7.62
N ALA A 10 -7.65 -0.39 7.65
CA ALA A 10 -6.29 -0.38 8.20
C ALA A 10 -5.36 0.56 7.42
N THR A 11 -5.38 0.48 6.09
CA THR A 11 -4.61 1.39 5.21
C THR A 11 -5.02 2.84 5.42
N PHE A 12 -6.32 3.13 5.51
CA PHE A 12 -6.79 4.48 5.77
C PHE A 12 -6.24 5.03 7.09
N VAL A 13 -6.32 4.25 8.18
CA VAL A 13 -5.81 4.68 9.48
C VAL A 13 -4.31 4.97 9.43
N VAL A 14 -3.51 4.03 8.91
CA VAL A 14 -2.04 4.19 8.82
C VAL A 14 -1.69 5.41 7.97
N GLU A 15 -2.26 5.54 6.77
CA GLU A 15 -1.88 6.62 5.86
C GLU A 15 -2.39 7.99 6.32
N ARG A 16 -3.52 8.05 7.04
CA ARG A 16 -3.94 9.29 7.70
C ARG A 16 -3.01 9.67 8.85
N LEU A 17 -2.53 8.70 9.64
CA LEU A 17 -1.56 8.97 10.69
C LEU A 17 -0.22 9.45 10.11
N MET A 18 0.22 8.90 8.97
CA MET A 18 1.43 9.38 8.29
C MET A 18 1.32 10.85 7.88
N ASP A 19 0.18 11.28 7.35
CA ASP A 19 -0.03 12.68 6.99
C ASP A 19 -0.09 13.60 8.21
N LEU A 20 -0.75 13.17 9.30
CA LEU A 20 -0.80 13.93 10.56
C LEU A 20 0.59 14.03 11.21
N ALA A 21 1.39 12.98 11.14
CA ALA A 21 2.75 12.99 11.64
C ALA A 21 3.66 13.90 10.80
N ALA A 22 3.48 13.94 9.48
CA ALA A 22 4.19 14.89 8.61
C ALA A 22 3.88 16.34 9.01
N ASP A 23 2.61 16.67 9.22
CA ASP A 23 2.16 18.00 9.66
C ASP A 23 2.75 18.36 11.04
N ALA A 24 2.66 17.44 12.01
CA ALA A 24 3.17 17.67 13.36
C ALA A 24 4.70 17.82 13.45
N THR A 25 5.44 17.24 12.50
CA THR A 25 6.92 17.25 12.47
C THR A 25 7.51 18.23 11.45
N GLY A 26 6.68 18.87 10.63
CA GLY A 26 7.11 19.74 9.54
C GLY A 26 7.83 19.00 8.41
N LEU A 27 7.67 17.68 8.31
CA LEU A 27 8.23 16.87 7.24
C LEU A 27 7.28 16.84 6.03
N GLU A 28 7.85 16.76 4.82
CA GLU A 28 7.05 16.49 3.63
C GLU A 28 6.36 15.11 3.76
N PRO A 29 5.08 14.98 3.35
CA PRO A 29 4.35 13.71 3.42
C PRO A 29 5.02 12.54 2.69
N THR A 30 5.79 12.80 1.64
CA THR A 30 6.56 11.77 0.93
C THR A 30 7.85 11.41 1.67
N GLU A 31 8.47 12.37 2.34
CA GLU A 31 9.72 12.19 3.09
C GLU A 31 9.50 11.35 4.35
N ILE A 32 8.43 11.64 5.11
CA ILE A 32 8.12 10.82 6.29
C ILE A 32 7.84 9.36 5.92
N ARG A 33 7.26 9.10 4.75
CA ARG A 33 7.05 7.74 4.24
C ARG A 33 8.37 7.05 3.90
N ARG A 34 9.28 7.74 3.19
CA ARG A 34 10.62 7.20 2.87
C ARG A 34 11.38 6.78 4.12
N ARG A 35 11.40 7.63 5.16
CA ARG A 35 12.08 7.34 6.43
C ARG A 35 11.55 6.10 7.16
N ASN A 36 10.32 5.68 6.85
CA ASN A 36 9.65 4.57 7.53
C ASN A 36 9.43 3.36 6.61
N PHE A 37 9.90 3.40 5.36
CA PHE A 37 9.82 2.24 4.48
C PHE A 37 10.71 1.12 4.99
N VAL A 38 10.22 -0.11 4.89
CA VAL A 38 11.05 -1.30 5.03
C VAL A 38 12.04 -1.31 3.87
N ALA A 39 13.33 -1.41 4.18
CA ALA A 39 14.39 -1.44 3.18
C ALA A 39 14.27 -2.69 2.29
N ALA A 40 14.61 -2.58 1.01
CA ALA A 40 14.44 -3.65 0.04
C ALA A 40 15.27 -4.92 0.37
N ASP A 41 16.36 -4.76 1.13
CA ASP A 41 17.22 -5.84 1.61
C ASP A 41 16.78 -6.42 2.98
N ALA A 42 15.75 -5.85 3.60
CA ALA A 42 15.18 -6.33 4.86
C ALA A 42 14.07 -7.39 4.68
N PHE A 43 13.76 -7.75 3.43
CA PHE A 43 12.77 -8.80 3.14
C PHE A 43 13.41 -10.21 3.16
N PRO A 44 12.70 -11.24 3.65
CA PRO A 44 11.33 -11.19 4.20
C PRO A 44 11.29 -10.46 5.55
N TYR A 45 10.25 -9.65 5.76
CA TYR A 45 10.15 -8.73 6.89
C TYR A 45 9.05 -9.16 7.85
N ALA A 46 9.43 -9.64 9.04
CA ALA A 46 8.50 -9.99 10.10
C ALA A 46 7.85 -8.71 10.66
N THR A 47 6.53 -8.57 10.48
CA THR A 47 5.81 -7.42 11.01
C THR A 47 5.54 -7.58 12.51
N GLN A 48 5.13 -6.49 13.14
CA GLN A 48 4.70 -6.46 14.53
C GLN A 48 3.33 -7.11 14.74
N VAL A 49 2.70 -7.59 13.66
CA VAL A 49 1.45 -8.35 13.68
C VAL A 49 1.70 -9.75 13.09
N ALA A 50 0.64 -10.54 12.87
CA ALA A 50 0.75 -11.97 12.62
C ALA A 50 1.41 -12.38 11.27
N LEU A 51 1.75 -11.44 10.39
CA LEU A 51 2.18 -11.74 9.02
C LEU A 51 3.61 -11.28 8.75
N GLU A 52 4.28 -12.01 7.86
CA GLU A 52 5.58 -11.66 7.29
C GLU A 52 5.36 -11.09 5.89
N TYR A 53 5.99 -9.98 5.57
CA TYR A 53 6.01 -9.47 4.19
C TYR A 53 7.02 -10.27 3.38
N ASP A 54 6.59 -10.74 2.22
CA ASP A 54 7.37 -11.61 1.34
C ASP A 54 8.48 -10.84 0.61
N SER A 55 8.16 -9.67 0.05
CA SER A 55 9.08 -8.84 -0.71
C SER A 55 8.62 -7.37 -0.78
N GLY A 56 9.55 -6.47 -1.11
CA GLY A 56 9.23 -5.07 -1.31
C GLY A 56 10.40 -4.26 -1.87
N ASN A 57 10.08 -3.27 -2.69
CA ASN A 57 11.02 -2.25 -3.14
C ASN A 57 10.27 -0.91 -3.32
N TYR A 58 10.10 -0.18 -2.21
CA TYR A 58 9.10 0.88 -2.12
C TYR A 58 9.59 2.24 -2.61
N GLU A 59 10.86 2.58 -2.42
CA GLU A 59 11.41 3.88 -2.83
C GLU A 59 11.28 4.11 -4.34
N PRO A 60 11.68 3.17 -5.23
CA PRO A 60 11.55 3.39 -6.67
C PRO A 60 10.10 3.48 -7.13
N ASN A 61 9.18 2.79 -6.45
CA ASN A 61 7.74 2.89 -6.73
C ASN A 61 7.20 4.28 -6.40
N LEU A 62 7.60 4.84 -5.24
CA LEU A 62 7.24 6.20 -4.87
C LEU A 62 7.86 7.20 -5.85
N ASP A 63 9.15 7.07 -6.16
CA ASP A 63 9.84 7.92 -7.15
C ASP A 63 9.08 7.96 -8.46
N LYS A 64 8.70 6.79 -8.99
CA LYS A 64 7.99 6.70 -10.25
C LYS A 64 6.61 7.34 -10.19
N ALA A 65 5.89 7.15 -9.08
CA ALA A 65 4.59 7.78 -8.88
C ALA A 65 4.69 9.33 -8.85
N LEU A 66 5.69 9.87 -8.14
CA LEU A 66 5.90 11.32 -8.03
C LEU A 66 6.31 11.95 -9.37
N GLU A 67 7.13 11.24 -10.15
CA GLU A 67 7.51 11.63 -11.51
C GLU A 67 6.28 11.69 -12.42
N LEU A 68 5.53 10.58 -12.52
CA LEU A 68 4.38 10.45 -13.40
C LEU A 68 3.25 11.43 -13.06
N SER A 69 3.06 11.75 -11.76
CA SER A 69 2.05 12.70 -11.33
C SER A 69 2.47 14.17 -11.49
N GLY A 70 3.74 14.45 -11.81
CA GLY A 70 4.27 15.82 -11.79
C GLY A 70 4.22 16.44 -10.38
N TYR A 71 4.48 15.65 -9.34
CA TYR A 71 4.25 16.01 -7.94
C TYR A 71 4.90 17.35 -7.54
N ALA A 72 6.14 17.58 -7.95
CA ALA A 72 6.86 18.82 -7.66
C ALA A 72 6.13 20.05 -8.23
N ALA A 73 5.67 19.98 -9.48
CA ALA A 73 4.91 21.06 -10.11
C ALA A 73 3.56 21.30 -9.41
N LEU A 74 2.88 20.23 -8.97
CA LEU A 74 1.65 20.34 -8.19
C LEU A 74 1.89 21.03 -6.84
N ARG A 75 3.01 20.73 -6.17
CA ARG A 75 3.39 21.37 -4.90
C ARG A 75 3.67 22.86 -5.06
N GLU A 76 4.41 23.25 -6.09
CA GLU A 76 4.64 24.67 -6.40
C GLU A 76 3.33 25.41 -6.71
N GLU A 77 2.44 24.80 -7.52
CA GLU A 77 1.13 25.39 -7.81
C GLU A 77 0.25 25.50 -6.56
N GLN A 78 0.28 24.50 -5.66
CA GLN A 78 -0.41 24.54 -4.38
C GLN A 78 0.07 25.72 -3.53
N LYS A 79 1.39 25.89 -3.41
CA LYS A 79 2.01 27.00 -2.67
C LYS A 79 1.60 28.35 -3.26
N ARG A 80 1.73 28.51 -4.57
CA ARG A 80 1.34 29.74 -5.28
C ARG A 80 -0.12 30.12 -5.05
N ARG A 81 -1.05 29.16 -5.10
CA ARG A 81 -2.49 29.41 -4.84
C ARG A 81 -2.76 29.86 -3.41
N ARG A 82 -2.05 29.29 -2.43
CA ARG A 82 -2.17 29.68 -1.02
C ARG A 82 -1.65 31.10 -0.79
N GLU A 83 -0.47 31.42 -1.32
CA GLU A 83 0.13 32.75 -1.20
C GLU A 83 -0.69 33.85 -1.89
N ALA A 84 -1.31 33.52 -3.03
CA ALA A 84 -2.20 34.43 -3.76
C ALA A 84 -3.60 34.58 -3.14
N GLY A 85 -3.92 33.87 -2.05
CA GLY A 85 -5.25 33.91 -1.42
C GLY A 85 -6.37 33.40 -2.32
N SER A 86 -6.12 32.37 -3.13
CA SER A 86 -7.11 31.82 -4.06
C SER A 86 -8.34 31.26 -3.33
N ASP A 87 -9.52 31.51 -3.91
CA ASP A 87 -10.81 30.93 -3.51
C ASP A 87 -10.89 29.41 -3.71
N LYS A 88 -10.01 28.83 -4.54
CA LYS A 88 -9.95 27.40 -4.84
C LYS A 88 -8.64 26.79 -4.38
N LEU A 89 -8.73 25.99 -3.32
CA LEU A 89 -7.58 25.27 -2.76
C LEU A 89 -7.24 24.04 -3.62
N LEU A 90 -5.95 23.78 -3.79
CA LEU A 90 -5.43 22.55 -4.39
C LEU A 90 -5.02 21.57 -3.28
N GLY A 91 -5.70 20.42 -3.22
CA GLY A 91 -5.33 19.31 -2.35
C GLY A 91 -4.46 18.29 -3.08
N ILE A 92 -3.43 17.78 -2.42
CA ILE A 92 -2.53 16.74 -2.95
C ILE A 92 -2.45 15.64 -1.89
N GLY A 93 -2.93 14.45 -2.22
CA GLY A 93 -2.89 13.28 -1.34
C GLY A 93 -1.84 12.28 -1.84
N VAL A 94 -1.16 11.62 -0.91
CA VAL A 94 -0.24 10.52 -1.18
C VAL A 94 -0.68 9.34 -0.33
N SER A 95 -0.71 8.14 -0.91
CA SER A 95 -0.95 6.90 -0.18
C SER A 95 0.02 5.83 -0.64
N CYS A 96 0.80 5.28 0.28
CA CYS A 96 1.71 4.16 0.05
C CYS A 96 1.22 2.99 0.90
N PHE A 97 0.64 1.97 0.28
CA PHE A 97 0.04 0.86 1.01
C PHE A 97 0.58 -0.48 0.54
N ILE A 98 0.50 -1.45 1.43
CA ILE A 98 0.80 -2.86 1.17
C ILE A 98 -0.50 -3.63 1.34
N GLU A 99 -0.71 -4.63 0.48
CA GLU A 99 -1.94 -5.42 0.46
C GLU A 99 -1.61 -6.90 0.69
N ALA A 100 -2.26 -7.50 1.69
CA ALA A 100 -2.15 -8.94 1.93
C ALA A 100 -3.16 -9.70 1.04
N CYS A 101 -2.68 -10.20 -0.09
CA CYS A 101 -3.43 -11.00 -1.05
C CYS A 101 -3.24 -12.51 -0.82
N GLY A 102 -4.26 -13.33 -1.10
CA GLY A 102 -4.18 -14.79 -0.92
C GLY A 102 -4.10 -15.20 0.54
N LEU A 103 -5.25 -15.16 1.23
CA LEU A 103 -5.31 -15.33 2.68
C LEU A 103 -4.95 -16.78 3.10
N ALA A 104 -3.70 -16.98 3.50
CA ALA A 104 -3.07 -18.24 3.92
C ALA A 104 -1.86 -17.89 4.83
N PRO A 105 -1.21 -18.84 5.53
CA PRO A 105 -1.49 -20.28 5.65
C PRO A 105 -2.72 -20.61 6.53
N SER A 106 -3.39 -21.75 6.27
CA SER A 106 -4.61 -22.19 6.97
C SER A 106 -4.50 -22.17 8.50
N GLN A 107 -3.31 -22.50 9.04
CA GLN A 107 -3.05 -22.47 10.48
C GLN A 107 -3.12 -21.06 11.07
N VAL A 108 -2.51 -20.08 10.40
CA VAL A 108 -2.47 -18.68 10.85
C VAL A 108 -3.86 -18.06 10.76
N VAL A 109 -4.54 -18.24 9.63
CA VAL A 109 -5.88 -17.67 9.41
C VAL A 109 -6.92 -18.30 10.32
N GLY A 110 -6.77 -19.60 10.64
CA GLY A 110 -7.60 -20.29 11.62
C GLY A 110 -7.41 -19.72 13.03
N ALA A 111 -6.17 -19.43 13.44
CA ALA A 111 -5.89 -18.75 14.71
C ALA A 111 -6.47 -17.32 14.77
N LEU A 112 -6.65 -16.67 13.62
CA LEU A 112 -7.31 -15.37 13.47
C LEU A 112 -8.85 -15.47 13.31
N GLY A 113 -9.43 -16.66 13.45
CA GLY A 113 -10.87 -16.89 13.48
C GLY A 113 -11.51 -17.35 12.16
N ALA A 114 -10.73 -17.58 11.10
CA ALA A 114 -11.27 -18.15 9.87
C ALA A 114 -11.80 -19.57 10.10
N GLN A 115 -13.00 -19.85 9.60
CA GLN A 115 -13.68 -21.14 9.75
C GLN A 115 -13.44 -22.10 8.57
N ALA A 116 -12.66 -21.67 7.56
CA ALA A 116 -12.32 -22.46 6.39
C ALA A 116 -10.80 -22.44 6.19
N GLY A 117 -10.27 -23.47 5.50
CA GLY A 117 -8.83 -23.62 5.27
C GLY A 117 -8.23 -22.62 4.27
N LEU A 118 -9.05 -21.95 3.46
CA LEU A 118 -8.63 -20.95 2.46
C LEU A 118 -7.56 -21.46 1.47
N TRP A 119 -7.53 -22.77 1.23
CA TRP A 119 -6.78 -23.37 0.13
C TRP A 119 -7.61 -23.31 -1.15
N GLU A 120 -6.92 -23.29 -2.28
CA GLU A 120 -7.53 -23.36 -3.60
C GLU A 120 -6.99 -24.57 -4.36
N SER A 121 -7.73 -25.07 -5.35
CA SER A 121 -7.28 -26.21 -6.17
C SER A 121 -7.55 -25.95 -7.65
N ALA A 122 -6.65 -26.44 -8.51
CA ALA A 122 -6.81 -26.41 -9.95
C ALA A 122 -6.67 -27.82 -10.54
N LYS A 123 -7.42 -28.12 -11.60
CA LYS A 123 -7.32 -29.37 -12.36
C LYS A 123 -7.06 -29.02 -13.82
N ILE A 124 -6.01 -29.60 -14.38
CA ILE A 124 -5.61 -29.40 -15.78
C ILE A 124 -5.73 -30.74 -16.51
N ARG A 125 -6.38 -30.73 -17.67
CA ARG A 125 -6.51 -31.88 -18.58
C ARG A 125 -6.07 -31.48 -19.98
N VAL A 126 -5.12 -32.24 -20.53
CA VAL A 126 -4.70 -32.13 -21.93
C VAL A 126 -5.42 -33.20 -22.75
N HIS A 127 -6.09 -32.78 -23.84
CA HIS A 127 -6.79 -33.68 -24.75
C HIS A 127 -5.85 -34.21 -25.84
N PRO A 128 -6.13 -35.36 -26.47
CA PRO A 128 -5.30 -35.91 -27.55
C PRO A 128 -5.11 -34.96 -28.75
N THR A 129 -6.01 -33.99 -28.94
CA THR A 129 -5.94 -32.94 -29.98
C THR A 129 -5.08 -31.74 -29.58
N GLY A 130 -4.52 -31.74 -28.36
CA GLY A 130 -3.68 -30.66 -27.83
C GLY A 130 -4.45 -29.52 -27.15
N THR A 131 -5.78 -29.57 -27.07
CA THR A 131 -6.56 -28.59 -26.30
C THR A 131 -6.45 -28.84 -24.79
N VAL A 132 -6.67 -27.80 -23.98
CA VAL A 132 -6.56 -27.86 -22.51
C VAL A 132 -7.86 -27.38 -21.86
N THR A 133 -8.30 -28.11 -20.83
CA THR A 133 -9.43 -27.74 -19.94
C THR A 133 -9.02 -27.88 -18.49
#